data_AF-A0A354XXH7-F1
#
_entry.id   AF-A0A354XXH7-F1
#
_cell.length_a   1.000
_cell.length_b   1.000
_cell.length_c   1.000
_cell.angle_alpha   90.00
_cell.angle_beta   90.00
_cell.angle_gamma   90.00
#
_symmetry.space_group_name_H-M   'P 1'
#
loop_
_entity.id
_entity.type
_entity.pdbx_description
1 polymer ?
#
loop_
_entity_poly.entity_id
_entity_poly.type
_entity_poly.pdbx_seq_one_letter_code
_entity_poly.pdbx_strand_id
1 'polypeptide(L)'
;KYRHLVYSGSQLSENKLELLEGLATYTGQMMSGRDKWQLREYLIARLEDYPNTPSFVRSFAYETVAVYGFFLYQKNNNWNKGISGETDLTEFFEEAFELDMRIVLPSYVRQLSEDYRGKEIRDEETLRSEKHTLTLNELRDKFLEKPRLEIKLEDMNMSFDPVNPIPLDVDEGTVYPTIRISDNWGILTVTGGGALLSPGLVWVVVSEPVEIDEDEITGEGWRIELNKGYYLEKNNQGNYLMTKKKNE
;
A
#
# COMPACT_ATOMS: atom_id res chain seq x y z
N LYS A 1 17.03 -15.76 6.43
CA LYS A 1 16.28 -16.75 7.23
C LYS A 1 15.73 -16.21 8.57
N TYR A 2 16.46 -15.41 9.39
CA TYR A 2 15.92 -14.87 10.67
C TYR A 2 14.59 -14.10 10.55
N ARG A 3 14.47 -13.19 9.56
CA ARG A 3 13.21 -12.48 9.23
C ARG A 3 12.00 -13.41 9.11
N HIS A 4 12.16 -14.52 8.40
CA HIS A 4 11.07 -15.47 8.12
C HIS A 4 10.64 -16.27 9.35
N LEU A 5 11.49 -16.34 10.38
CA LEU A 5 11.11 -16.89 11.69
C LEU A 5 10.20 -15.93 12.47
N VAL A 6 10.41 -14.61 12.30
CA VAL A 6 9.59 -13.57 12.94
C VAL A 6 8.25 -13.41 12.21
N TYR A 7 8.28 -13.47 10.88
CA TYR A 7 7.10 -13.31 10.03
C TYR A 7 6.81 -14.61 9.26
N SER A 8 6.04 -15.51 9.87
CA SER A 8 5.69 -16.78 9.24
C SER A 8 5.00 -16.58 7.89
N GLY A 9 5.36 -17.37 6.88
CA GLY A 9 4.82 -17.29 5.52
C GLY A 9 5.39 -16.17 4.64
N SER A 10 6.16 -15.23 5.20
CA SER A 10 6.78 -14.13 4.42
C SER A 10 7.71 -14.63 3.31
N GLN A 11 8.45 -15.72 3.52
CA GLN A 11 9.33 -16.32 2.50
C GLN A 11 8.59 -16.59 1.18
N LEU A 12 7.39 -17.19 1.25
CA LEU A 12 6.62 -17.53 0.06
C LEU A 12 6.11 -16.27 -0.65
N SER A 13 5.59 -15.31 0.11
CA SER A 13 5.05 -14.06 -0.44
C SER A 13 6.14 -13.19 -1.07
N GLU A 14 7.29 -13.08 -0.40
CA GLU A 14 8.45 -12.32 -0.89
C GLU A 14 9.02 -12.97 -2.15
N ASN A 15 9.24 -14.29 -2.15
CA ASN A 15 9.77 -15.01 -3.30
C ASN A 15 8.85 -14.89 -4.52
N LYS A 16 7.52 -15.00 -4.33
CA LYS A 16 6.55 -14.77 -5.41
C LYS A 16 6.68 -13.36 -6.01
N LEU A 17 6.89 -12.35 -5.16
CA LEU A 17 7.08 -10.99 -5.64
C LEU A 17 8.40 -10.84 -6.41
N GLU A 18 9.49 -11.45 -5.94
CA GLU A 18 10.78 -11.42 -6.63
C GLU A 18 10.76 -12.16 -7.97
N LEU A 19 10.05 -13.29 -8.05
CA LEU A 19 9.81 -14.01 -9.31
C LEU A 19 9.02 -13.16 -10.31
N LEU A 20 8.02 -12.41 -9.85
CA LEU A 20 7.19 -11.58 -10.72
C LEU A 20 7.89 -10.27 -11.10
N GLU A 21 8.20 -9.45 -10.11
CA GLU A 21 8.69 -8.08 -10.28
C GLU A 21 10.21 -8.04 -10.51
N GLY A 22 10.96 -8.88 -9.80
CA GLY A 22 12.41 -8.89 -9.85
C GLY A 22 12.95 -9.42 -11.18
N LEU A 23 12.43 -10.55 -11.67
CA LEU A 23 12.81 -11.07 -12.99
C LEU A 23 12.38 -10.15 -14.14
N ALA A 24 11.20 -9.54 -14.04
CA ALA A 24 10.75 -8.55 -15.01
C ALA A 24 11.69 -7.33 -15.03
N THR A 25 12.06 -6.82 -13.86
CA THR A 25 13.00 -5.70 -13.71
C THR A 25 14.37 -6.03 -14.28
N TYR A 26 14.93 -7.18 -13.92
CA TYR A 26 16.20 -7.67 -14.47
C TYR A 26 16.15 -7.76 -16.00
N THR A 27 15.06 -8.33 -16.55
CA THR A 27 14.89 -8.47 -18.00
C THR A 27 14.86 -7.10 -18.69
N GLY A 28 14.10 -6.15 -18.14
CA GLY A 28 14.05 -4.78 -18.66
C GLY A 28 15.40 -4.07 -18.62
N GLN A 29 16.18 -4.28 -17.56
CA GLN A 29 17.53 -3.74 -17.43
C GLN A 29 18.49 -4.35 -18.47
N MET A 30 18.46 -5.67 -18.66
CA MET A 30 19.28 -6.34 -19.68
C MET A 30 18.90 -5.94 -21.11
N MET A 31 17.63 -5.63 -21.36
CA MET A 31 17.12 -5.19 -22.66
C MET A 31 17.23 -3.67 -22.88
N SER A 32 17.77 -2.91 -21.92
CA SER A 32 17.78 -1.44 -21.97
C SER A 32 18.75 -0.83 -22.99
N GLY A 33 19.55 -1.65 -23.68
CA GLY A 33 20.60 -1.19 -24.59
C GLY A 33 21.84 -0.61 -23.90
N ARG A 34 21.87 -0.59 -22.56
CA ARG A 34 23.06 -0.22 -21.78
C ARG A 34 24.16 -1.24 -21.97
N ASP A 35 25.39 -0.76 -22.08
CA ASP A 35 26.56 -1.63 -21.95
C ASP A 35 26.78 -2.05 -20.47
N LYS A 36 27.76 -2.93 -20.25
CA LYS A 36 28.08 -3.46 -18.91
C LYS A 36 28.39 -2.36 -17.89
N TRP A 37 29.14 -1.33 -18.28
CA TRP A 37 29.56 -0.26 -17.38
C TRP A 37 28.40 0.67 -17.07
N GLN A 38 27.63 1.03 -18.09
CA GLN A 38 26.41 1.83 -17.92
C GLN A 38 25.39 1.12 -17.03
N LEU A 39 25.21 -0.20 -17.19
CA LEU A 39 24.32 -0.98 -16.32
C LEU A 39 24.84 -1.04 -14.89
N ARG A 40 26.16 -1.18 -14.68
CA ARG A 40 26.77 -1.12 -13.35
C ARG A 40 26.50 0.22 -12.66
N GLU A 41 26.81 1.34 -13.33
CA GLU A 41 26.59 2.66 -12.73
C GLU A 41 25.10 2.91 -12.46
N TYR A 42 24.22 2.43 -13.33
CA TYR A 42 22.77 2.49 -13.11
C TYR A 42 22.35 1.72 -11.84
N LEU A 43 22.86 0.50 -11.65
CA LEU A 43 22.55 -0.30 -10.45
C LEU A 43 23.11 0.33 -9.17
N ILE A 44 24.32 0.91 -9.22
CA ILE A 44 24.91 1.63 -8.08
C ILE A 44 24.02 2.82 -7.70
N ALA A 45 23.65 3.66 -8.68
CA ALA A 45 22.79 4.82 -8.42
C ALA A 45 21.44 4.42 -7.81
N ARG A 46 20.85 3.30 -8.25
CA ARG A 46 19.62 2.77 -7.64
C ARG A 46 19.83 2.36 -6.19
N LEU A 47 20.91 1.64 -5.88
CA LEU A 47 21.22 1.22 -4.51
C LEU A 47 21.52 2.40 -3.59
N GLU A 48 22.14 3.47 -4.10
CA GLU A 48 22.39 4.70 -3.35
C GLU A 48 21.09 5.47 -3.06
N ASP A 49 20.13 5.46 -3.98
CA ASP A 49 18.82 6.11 -3.80
C ASP A 49 17.81 5.24 -3.03
N TYR A 50 18.02 3.92 -2.98
CA TYR A 50 17.09 2.97 -2.38
C TYR A 50 16.66 3.32 -0.93
N PRO A 51 17.53 3.84 -0.03
CA PRO A 51 17.12 4.30 1.30
C PRO A 51 16.06 5.41 1.29
N ASN A 52 15.95 6.19 0.21
CA ASN A 52 14.94 7.26 0.06
C ASN A 52 13.59 6.71 -0.42
N THR A 53 13.45 5.40 -0.63
CA THR A 53 12.20 4.80 -1.11
C THR A 53 11.10 4.97 -0.05
N PRO A 54 9.94 5.55 -0.39
CA PRO A 54 8.87 5.79 0.59
C PRO A 54 8.36 4.53 1.29
N SER A 55 8.42 3.38 0.63
CA SER A 55 7.96 2.10 1.18
C SER A 55 8.70 0.92 0.57
N PHE A 56 9.00 -0.08 1.40
CA PHE A 56 9.62 -1.35 0.98
C PHE A 56 8.62 -2.46 0.67
N VAL A 57 7.31 -2.22 0.86
CA VAL A 57 6.25 -3.25 0.78
C VAL A 57 6.21 -3.99 -0.57
N ARG A 58 6.82 -3.43 -1.62
CA ARG A 58 7.08 -4.15 -2.88
C ARG A 58 8.40 -3.82 -3.56
N SER A 59 9.01 -2.69 -3.21
CA SER A 59 10.15 -2.14 -3.95
C SER A 59 11.43 -2.96 -3.82
N PHE A 60 11.56 -3.75 -2.75
CA PHE A 60 12.75 -4.60 -2.55
C PHE A 60 12.98 -5.56 -3.70
N ALA A 61 11.89 -6.09 -4.28
CA ALA A 61 11.97 -7.06 -5.38
C ALA A 61 12.61 -6.45 -6.64
N TYR A 62 12.50 -5.13 -6.85
CA TYR A 62 13.09 -4.45 -8.00
C TYR A 62 14.63 -4.39 -7.93
N GLU A 63 15.21 -4.38 -6.73
CA GLU A 63 16.66 -4.29 -6.56
C GLU A 63 17.34 -5.66 -6.46
N THR A 64 16.75 -6.60 -5.70
CA THR A 64 17.42 -7.87 -5.38
C THR A 64 17.84 -8.64 -6.63
N VAL A 65 16.86 -9.02 -7.46
CA VAL A 65 17.09 -9.88 -8.63
C VAL A 65 17.90 -9.16 -9.71
N ALA A 66 17.72 -7.85 -9.84
CA ALA A 66 18.50 -7.00 -10.73
C ALA A 66 20.00 -7.05 -10.42
N VAL A 67 20.36 -6.85 -9.15
CA VAL A 67 21.76 -6.81 -8.70
C VAL A 67 22.40 -8.19 -8.73
N TYR A 68 21.76 -9.21 -8.16
CA TYR A 68 22.30 -10.57 -8.20
C TYR A 68 22.36 -11.12 -9.63
N GLY A 69 21.33 -10.85 -10.43
CA GLY A 69 21.27 -11.20 -11.84
C GLY A 69 22.38 -10.58 -12.68
N PHE A 70 22.80 -9.35 -12.37
CA PHE A 70 23.95 -8.71 -13.02
C PHE A 70 25.26 -9.48 -12.80
N PHE A 71 25.48 -10.03 -11.60
CA PHE A 71 26.65 -10.86 -11.32
C PHE A 71 26.52 -12.25 -11.93
N LEU A 72 25.34 -12.87 -11.84
CA LEU A 72 25.10 -14.20 -12.41
C LEU A 72 25.22 -14.21 -13.93
N TYR A 73 24.75 -13.17 -14.62
CA TYR A 73 24.90 -13.04 -16.07
C TYR A 73 26.36 -13.12 -16.52
N GLN A 74 27.29 -12.61 -15.71
CA GLN A 74 28.72 -12.66 -16.01
C GLN A 74 29.31 -14.08 -15.83
N LYS A 75 28.75 -14.88 -14.93
CA LYS A 75 29.15 -16.30 -14.74
C LYS A 75 28.46 -17.22 -15.76
N ASN A 76 27.17 -17.01 -15.99
CA ASN A 76 26.31 -17.80 -16.86
C ASN A 76 25.24 -16.89 -17.48
N ASN A 77 25.36 -16.58 -18.77
CA ASN A 77 24.42 -15.72 -19.48
C ASN A 77 23.00 -16.30 -19.64
N ASN A 78 22.80 -17.57 -19.30
CA ASN A 78 21.53 -18.28 -19.33
C ASN A 78 21.00 -18.63 -17.92
N TRP A 79 21.57 -18.03 -16.85
CA TRP A 79 21.24 -18.37 -15.46
C TRP A 79 19.73 -18.36 -15.17
N ASN A 80 18.98 -17.44 -15.79
CA ASN A 80 17.56 -17.24 -15.55
C ASN A 80 16.65 -18.15 -16.39
N LYS A 81 17.17 -18.87 -17.40
CA LYS A 81 16.33 -19.68 -18.31
C LYS A 81 15.69 -20.90 -17.66
N GLY A 82 16.28 -21.40 -16.57
CA GLY A 82 15.78 -22.54 -15.82
C GLY A 82 14.82 -22.18 -14.68
N ILE A 83 14.55 -20.89 -14.46
CA ILE A 83 13.71 -20.43 -13.36
C ILE A 83 12.24 -20.67 -13.68
N SER A 84 11.50 -21.19 -12.69
CA SER A 84 10.07 -21.49 -12.78
C SER A 84 9.30 -20.78 -11.66
N GLY A 85 7.97 -20.84 -11.70
CA GLY A 85 7.12 -20.30 -10.63
C GLY A 85 7.32 -20.96 -9.26
N GLU A 86 7.96 -22.13 -9.21
CA GLU A 86 8.24 -22.87 -7.98
C GLU A 86 9.69 -22.68 -7.50
N THR A 87 10.51 -21.91 -8.23
CA THR A 87 11.90 -21.68 -7.85
C THR A 87 11.97 -20.76 -6.62
N ASP A 88 12.65 -21.20 -5.56
CA ASP A 88 13.06 -20.31 -4.47
C ASP A 88 14.32 -19.54 -4.91
N LEU A 89 14.18 -18.24 -5.15
CA LEU A 89 15.27 -17.39 -5.61
C LEU A 89 16.34 -17.18 -4.55
N THR A 90 15.99 -17.22 -3.27
CA THR A 90 16.97 -17.10 -2.18
C THR A 90 17.89 -18.32 -2.18
N GLU A 91 17.32 -19.53 -2.21
CA GLU A 91 18.09 -20.77 -2.29
C GLU A 91 18.92 -20.84 -3.60
N PHE A 92 18.32 -20.43 -4.73
CA PHE A 92 19.02 -20.38 -6.01
C PHE A 92 20.24 -19.45 -5.97
N PHE A 93 20.13 -18.26 -5.38
CA PHE A 93 21.28 -17.36 -5.22
C PHE A 93 22.30 -17.90 -4.21
N GLU A 94 21.86 -18.48 -3.09
CA GLU A 94 22.75 -19.13 -2.11
C GLU A 94 23.63 -20.18 -2.79
N GLU A 95 23.05 -21.05 -3.62
CA GLU A 95 23.77 -22.07 -4.39
C GLU A 95 24.71 -21.46 -5.44
N ALA A 96 24.23 -20.50 -6.23
CA ALA A 96 25.01 -19.92 -7.33
C ALA A 96 26.23 -19.07 -6.88
N PHE A 97 26.18 -18.57 -5.64
CA PHE A 97 27.28 -17.84 -5.01
C PHE A 97 28.06 -18.67 -3.99
N GLU A 98 27.75 -19.97 -3.85
CA GLU A 98 28.41 -20.88 -2.90
C GLU A 98 28.40 -20.33 -1.46
N LEU A 99 27.28 -19.72 -1.06
CA LEU A 99 27.15 -19.08 0.25
C LEU A 99 26.88 -20.12 1.33
N ASP A 100 27.81 -20.25 2.28
CA ASP A 100 27.61 -21.09 3.47
C ASP A 100 26.76 -20.33 4.51
N MET A 101 25.45 -20.55 4.44
CA MET A 101 24.48 -19.95 5.34
C MET A 101 24.55 -20.58 6.73
N ARG A 102 25.38 -20.00 7.60
CA ARG A 102 25.42 -20.36 9.02
C ARG A 102 24.04 -20.13 9.66
N ILE A 103 23.69 -20.98 10.63
CA ILE A 103 22.51 -20.75 11.49
C ILE A 103 22.66 -19.35 12.12
N VAL A 104 21.80 -18.43 11.71
CA VAL A 104 21.83 -17.05 12.19
C VAL A 104 21.08 -17.00 13.52
N LEU A 105 21.81 -17.03 14.63
CA LEU A 105 21.24 -16.85 15.96
C LEU A 105 20.70 -15.42 16.13
N PRO A 106 19.58 -15.21 16.84
CA PRO A 106 19.03 -13.87 17.09
C PRO A 106 20.04 -12.91 17.74
N SER A 107 20.91 -13.42 18.61
CA SER A 107 22.00 -12.67 19.23
C SER A 107 23.03 -12.18 18.21
N TYR A 108 23.33 -12.99 17.19
CA TYR A 108 24.26 -12.63 16.11
C TYR A 108 23.67 -11.54 15.21
N VAL A 109 22.38 -11.61 14.88
CA VAL A 109 21.68 -10.53 14.15
C VAL A 109 21.75 -9.22 14.92
N ARG A 110 21.54 -9.27 16.25
CA ARG A 110 21.60 -8.08 17.10
C ARG A 110 22.98 -7.45 17.10
N GLN A 111 24.03 -8.26 17.19
CA GLN A 111 25.40 -7.77 17.10
C GLN A 111 25.69 -7.16 15.73
N LEU A 112 25.37 -7.87 14.64
CA LEU A 112 25.55 -7.35 13.27
C LEU A 112 24.78 -6.05 13.05
N SER A 113 23.61 -5.88 13.67
CA SER A 113 22.83 -4.65 13.51
C SER A 113 23.61 -3.39 13.94
N GLU A 114 24.60 -3.51 14.84
CA GLU A 114 25.46 -2.38 15.23
C GLU A 114 26.33 -1.90 14.06
N ASP A 115 26.79 -2.82 13.20
CA ASP A 115 27.62 -2.52 12.03
C ASP A 115 26.80 -1.94 10.85
N TYR A 116 25.49 -2.20 10.82
CA TYR A 116 24.58 -1.82 9.73
C TYR A 116 23.57 -0.73 10.13
N ARG A 117 23.96 0.19 11.01
CA ARG A 117 23.11 1.33 11.45
C ARG A 117 21.75 0.89 12.03
N GLY A 118 21.68 -0.31 12.60
CA GLY A 118 20.43 -0.93 13.03
C GLY A 118 19.70 -0.18 14.14
N LYS A 119 20.42 0.63 14.95
CA LYS A 119 19.80 1.54 15.90
C LYS A 119 19.03 2.65 15.17
N GLU A 120 19.65 3.32 14.22
CA GLU A 120 19.04 4.40 13.43
C GLU A 120 17.82 3.90 12.67
N ILE A 121 17.94 2.75 11.99
CA ILE A 121 16.81 2.11 11.28
C ILE A 121 15.65 1.81 12.25
N ARG A 122 15.95 1.30 13.46
CA ARG A 122 14.91 1.02 14.45
C ARG A 122 14.23 2.29 14.95
N ASP A 123 15.00 3.34 15.20
CA ASP A 123 14.46 4.63 15.66
C ASP A 123 13.57 5.25 14.56
N GLU A 124 14.00 5.19 13.29
CA GLU A 124 13.22 5.65 12.13
C GLU A 124 11.93 4.85 11.93
N GLU A 125 11.98 3.52 11.96
CA GLU A 125 10.81 2.65 11.82
C GLU A 125 9.85 2.78 13.01
N THR A 126 10.38 3.03 14.22
CA THR A 126 9.55 3.32 15.40
C THR A 126 8.78 4.63 15.21
N LEU A 127 9.46 5.71 14.83
CA LEU A 127 8.82 7.01 14.56
C LEU A 127 7.81 6.91 13.41
N ARG A 128 8.11 6.12 12.37
CA ARG A 128 7.19 5.86 11.26
C ARG A 128 5.93 5.13 11.74
N SER A 129 6.09 4.09 12.55
CA SER A 129 5.00 3.30 13.11
C SER A 129 4.12 4.14 14.04
N GLU A 130 4.73 4.98 14.88
CA GLU A 130 4.02 5.91 15.77
C GLU A 130 3.19 6.92 14.97
N LYS A 131 3.78 7.57 13.96
CA LYS A 131 3.05 8.49 13.06
C LYS A 131 1.89 7.79 12.36
N HIS A 132 2.13 6.59 11.82
CA HIS A 132 1.08 5.83 11.14
C HIS A 132 -0.07 5.48 12.09
N THR A 133 0.26 5.03 13.30
CA THR A 133 -0.74 4.73 14.35
C THR A 133 -1.56 5.97 14.73
N LEU A 134 -0.90 7.12 14.87
CA LEU A 134 -1.60 8.40 15.14
C LEU A 134 -2.56 8.74 14.00
N THR A 135 -2.10 8.67 12.74
CA THR A 135 -2.97 8.90 11.57
C THR A 135 -4.16 7.94 11.55
N LEU A 136 -3.95 6.63 11.78
CA LEU A 136 -5.06 5.67 11.81
C LEU A 136 -6.07 5.98 12.92
N ASN A 137 -5.61 6.38 14.10
CA ASN A 137 -6.49 6.74 15.21
C ASN A 137 -7.27 8.02 14.92
N GLU A 138 -6.65 9.03 14.31
CA GLU A 138 -7.33 10.25 13.87
C GLU A 138 -8.41 9.94 12.83
N LEU A 139 -8.15 9.03 11.89
CA LEU A 139 -9.11 8.61 10.89
C LEU A 139 -10.27 7.81 11.51
N ARG A 140 -9.99 6.90 12.46
CA ARG A 140 -11.04 6.18 13.22
C ARG A 140 -11.92 7.14 14.00
N ASP A 141 -11.32 8.09 14.74
CA ASP A 141 -12.06 9.11 15.47
C ASP A 141 -12.96 9.92 14.52
N LYS A 142 -12.44 10.31 13.35
CA LYS A 142 -13.18 11.08 12.35
C LYS A 142 -14.35 10.33 11.71
N PHE A 143 -14.17 9.05 11.35
CA PHE A 143 -15.15 8.32 10.54
C PHE A 143 -15.97 7.28 11.31
N LEU A 144 -15.60 6.92 12.54
CA LEU A 144 -16.29 5.89 13.33
C LEU A 144 -16.85 6.42 14.65
N GLU A 145 -16.19 7.40 15.28
CA GLU A 145 -16.59 7.90 16.60
C GLU A 145 -17.37 9.23 16.52
N LYS A 146 -16.88 10.19 15.75
CA LYS A 146 -17.53 11.51 15.59
C LYS A 146 -18.83 11.44 14.78
N PRO A 147 -19.71 12.47 14.94
CA PRO A 147 -20.84 12.65 14.06
C PRO A 147 -20.41 12.66 12.60
N ARG A 148 -21.14 11.92 11.78
CA ARG A 148 -20.75 11.59 10.41
C ARG A 148 -21.98 11.40 9.53
N LEU A 149 -21.76 11.44 8.22
CA LEU A 149 -22.75 11.08 7.22
C LEU A 149 -22.42 9.69 6.66
N GLU A 150 -23.37 8.77 6.76
CA GLU A 150 -23.29 7.43 6.17
C GLU A 150 -24.24 7.33 4.98
N ILE A 151 -23.71 6.87 3.85
CA ILE A 151 -24.44 6.75 2.59
C ILE A 151 -24.34 5.32 2.11
N LYS A 152 -25.50 4.68 1.87
CA LYS A 152 -25.54 3.35 1.29
C LYS A 152 -25.23 3.44 -0.21
N LEU A 153 -24.32 2.60 -0.68
CA LEU A 153 -24.00 2.48 -2.08
C LEU A 153 -24.98 1.52 -2.76
N GLU A 154 -25.51 1.88 -3.94
CA GLU A 154 -26.48 1.10 -4.70
C GLU A 154 -25.93 0.65 -6.05
N ASP A 155 -25.73 1.58 -6.98
CA ASP A 155 -25.19 1.35 -8.33
C ASP A 155 -24.06 2.35 -8.61
N MET A 156 -22.98 2.20 -7.84
CA MET A 156 -21.94 3.20 -7.79
C MET A 156 -20.90 3.06 -8.92
N ASN A 157 -20.41 4.21 -9.36
CA ASN A 157 -19.16 4.35 -10.12
C ASN A 157 -18.23 5.28 -9.36
N MET A 158 -16.94 4.94 -9.27
CA MET A 158 -15.96 5.74 -8.54
C MET A 158 -14.70 6.03 -9.34
N SER A 159 -14.07 7.16 -9.03
CA SER A 159 -12.72 7.51 -9.48
C SER A 159 -11.91 8.05 -8.29
N PHE A 160 -10.68 7.55 -8.13
CA PHE A 160 -9.79 7.91 -7.01
C PHE A 160 -8.33 7.80 -7.45
N ASP A 161 -7.42 8.31 -6.61
CA ASP A 161 -5.97 8.11 -6.75
C ASP A 161 -5.58 6.73 -6.17
N PRO A 162 -5.06 5.79 -6.97
CA PRO A 162 -4.71 4.45 -6.49
C PRO A 162 -3.47 4.42 -5.58
N VAL A 163 -2.73 5.53 -5.45
CA VAL A 163 -1.44 5.57 -4.74
C VAL A 163 -1.59 5.78 -3.24
N ASN A 164 -2.63 6.50 -2.80
CA ASN A 164 -2.79 6.95 -1.42
C ASN A 164 -4.03 6.43 -0.63
N PRO A 165 -4.73 5.32 -0.99
CA PRO A 165 -5.71 4.72 -0.08
C PRO A 165 -5.06 4.29 1.24
N ILE A 166 -5.75 4.53 2.37
CA ILE A 166 -5.27 4.22 3.72
C ILE A 166 -6.20 3.15 4.32
N PRO A 167 -5.80 1.87 4.35
CA PRO A 167 -6.58 0.82 5.00
C PRO A 167 -6.57 1.02 6.53
N LEU A 168 -7.73 0.95 7.17
CA LEU A 168 -7.83 1.02 8.63
C LEU A 168 -7.65 -0.38 9.23
N ASP A 169 -8.54 -1.29 8.85
CA ASP A 169 -8.51 -2.72 9.18
C ASP A 169 -9.37 -3.48 8.15
N VAL A 170 -9.25 -4.80 8.10
CA VAL A 170 -10.03 -5.71 7.26
C VAL A 170 -11.53 -5.55 7.50
N ASP A 171 -11.93 -5.31 8.76
CA ASP A 171 -13.35 -5.17 9.15
C ASP A 171 -13.85 -3.72 9.12
N GLU A 172 -12.95 -2.73 9.07
CA GLU A 172 -13.30 -1.30 9.11
C GLU A 172 -13.37 -0.68 7.71
N GLY A 173 -12.53 -1.13 6.79
CA GLY A 173 -12.49 -0.66 5.41
C GLY A 173 -11.29 0.24 5.09
N THR A 174 -11.45 1.10 4.09
CA THR A 174 -10.36 1.91 3.52
C THR A 174 -10.75 3.36 3.37
N VAL A 175 -9.91 4.27 3.87
CA VAL A 175 -10.05 5.71 3.69
C VAL A 175 -9.41 6.14 2.37
N TYR A 176 -10.16 6.87 1.57
CA TYR A 176 -9.70 7.50 0.34
C TYR A 176 -9.57 9.01 0.59
N PRO A 177 -8.34 9.58 0.60
CA PRO A 177 -8.14 11.01 0.85
C PRO A 177 -8.88 11.90 -0.15
N THR A 178 -8.95 11.46 -1.41
CA THR A 178 -9.71 12.08 -2.49
C THR A 178 -10.43 11.01 -3.27
N ILE A 179 -11.71 11.22 -3.56
CA ILE A 179 -12.54 10.29 -4.31
C ILE A 179 -13.74 11.02 -4.90
N ARG A 180 -14.21 10.56 -6.06
CA ARG A 180 -15.50 10.96 -6.61
C ARG A 180 -16.34 9.71 -6.81
N ILE A 181 -17.55 9.70 -6.25
CA ILE A 181 -18.51 8.60 -6.37
C ILE A 181 -19.78 9.17 -6.99
N SER A 182 -20.28 8.53 -8.05
CA SER A 182 -21.60 8.79 -8.62
C SER A 182 -22.47 7.56 -8.44
N ASP A 183 -23.70 7.76 -7.99
CA ASP A 183 -24.67 6.72 -7.68
C ASP A 183 -26.10 7.29 -7.86
N ASN A 184 -27.13 6.49 -7.58
CA ASN A 184 -28.54 6.88 -7.69
C ASN A 184 -28.90 8.11 -6.84
N TRP A 185 -28.31 8.25 -5.66
CA TRP A 185 -28.54 9.37 -4.76
C TRP A 185 -27.89 10.68 -5.22
N GLY A 186 -26.91 10.62 -6.13
CA GLY A 186 -26.20 11.80 -6.58
C GLY A 186 -24.70 11.57 -6.78
N ILE A 187 -23.93 12.64 -6.57
CA ILE A 187 -22.48 12.64 -6.81
C ILE A 187 -21.75 13.20 -5.60
N LEU A 188 -20.99 12.35 -4.91
CA LEU A 188 -20.05 12.77 -3.86
C LEU A 188 -18.71 13.12 -4.52
N THR A 189 -18.22 14.31 -4.24
CA THR A 189 -16.87 14.75 -4.62
C THR A 189 -16.09 15.11 -3.36
N VAL A 190 -15.03 14.35 -3.09
CA VAL A 190 -14.11 14.55 -1.96
C VAL A 190 -12.79 15.06 -2.51
N THR A 191 -12.47 16.30 -2.19
CA THR A 191 -11.21 16.97 -2.57
C THR A 191 -10.24 17.07 -1.41
N GLY A 192 -10.69 16.78 -0.18
CA GLY A 192 -9.88 16.77 1.02
C GLY A 192 -10.67 16.16 2.18
N GLY A 193 -10.01 15.95 3.33
CA GLY A 193 -10.67 15.38 4.52
C GLY A 193 -10.95 13.88 4.45
N GLY A 194 -11.08 13.29 3.25
CA GLY A 194 -11.20 11.86 3.00
C GLY A 194 -12.63 11.30 3.14
N ALA A 195 -12.83 10.09 2.61
CA ALA A 195 -14.02 9.28 2.80
C ALA A 195 -13.65 7.84 3.11
N LEU A 196 -14.34 7.23 4.08
CA LEU A 196 -14.18 5.83 4.43
C LEU A 196 -15.17 4.98 3.62
N LEU A 197 -14.67 4.01 2.85
CA LEU A 197 -15.50 2.97 2.26
C LEU A 197 -15.42 1.70 3.11
N SER A 198 -16.60 1.15 3.41
CA SER A 198 -16.70 -0.10 4.17
C SER A 198 -16.15 -1.29 3.37
N PRO A 199 -15.77 -2.39 4.04
CA PRO A 199 -15.49 -3.65 3.36
C PRO A 199 -16.65 -4.05 2.45
N GLY A 200 -16.34 -4.58 1.27
CA GLY A 200 -17.35 -4.96 0.28
C GLY A 200 -18.07 -3.80 -0.42
N LEU A 201 -17.66 -2.55 -0.17
CA LEU A 201 -18.19 -1.34 -0.84
C LEU A 201 -19.70 -1.15 -0.64
N VAL A 202 -20.18 -1.39 0.57
CA VAL A 202 -21.60 -1.28 0.93
C VAL A 202 -21.96 0.14 1.36
N TRP A 203 -21.06 0.81 2.06
CA TRP A 203 -21.26 2.16 2.59
C TRP A 203 -20.07 3.06 2.27
N VAL A 204 -20.35 4.33 2.04
CA VAL A 204 -19.38 5.41 2.13
C VAL A 204 -19.72 6.32 3.29
N VAL A 205 -18.70 6.71 4.04
CA VAL A 205 -18.80 7.54 5.23
C VAL A 205 -17.92 8.77 5.06
N VAL A 206 -18.51 9.94 5.31
CA VAL A 206 -17.83 11.23 5.33
C VAL A 206 -18.08 11.94 6.67
N SER A 207 -17.29 12.99 6.96
CA SER A 207 -17.47 13.76 8.20
C SER A 207 -18.87 14.40 8.28
N GLU A 208 -19.21 14.98 9.44
CA GLU A 208 -20.48 15.70 9.60
C GLU A 208 -20.68 16.75 8.48
N PRO A 209 -21.89 16.84 7.88
CA PRO A 209 -22.24 17.94 6.99
C PRO A 209 -22.21 19.28 7.73
N VAL A 210 -21.74 20.32 7.03
CA VAL A 210 -21.70 21.70 7.51
C VAL A 210 -22.91 22.47 6.99
N GLU A 211 -23.26 22.30 5.72
CA GLU A 211 -24.44 22.91 5.09
C GLU A 211 -25.27 21.84 4.39
N ILE A 212 -26.60 21.93 4.52
CA ILE A 212 -27.55 20.99 3.94
C ILE A 212 -28.62 21.81 3.22
N ASP A 213 -28.54 21.84 1.89
CA ASP A 213 -29.55 22.41 1.01
C ASP A 213 -30.36 21.31 0.29
N GLU A 214 -31.35 21.68 -0.52
CA GLU A 214 -32.22 20.71 -1.21
C GLU A 214 -31.48 19.88 -2.28
N ASP A 215 -30.57 20.51 -3.01
CA ASP A 215 -29.87 19.91 -4.15
C ASP A 215 -28.35 19.76 -3.90
N GLU A 216 -27.81 20.33 -2.83
CA GLU A 216 -26.38 20.28 -2.51
C GLU A 216 -26.17 20.12 -0.99
N ILE A 217 -25.22 19.26 -0.62
CA ILE A 217 -24.81 19.09 0.78
C ILE A 217 -23.29 19.24 0.82
N THR A 218 -22.78 20.04 1.75
CA THR A 218 -21.34 20.28 1.88
C THR A 218 -20.83 19.90 3.26
N GLY A 219 -19.57 19.49 3.32
CA GLY A 219 -18.84 19.31 4.56
C GLY A 219 -17.36 19.63 4.38
N GLU A 220 -16.55 19.35 5.40
CA GLU A 220 -15.14 19.69 5.37
C GLU A 220 -14.36 18.88 4.32
N GLY A 221 -14.14 19.49 3.15
CA GLY A 221 -13.37 18.92 2.05
C GLY A 221 -14.17 18.03 1.10
N TRP A 222 -15.50 17.96 1.26
CA TRP A 222 -16.37 17.18 0.40
C TRP A 222 -17.69 17.91 0.10
N ARG A 223 -18.31 17.56 -1.02
CA ARG A 223 -19.66 18.00 -1.40
C ARG A 223 -20.44 16.88 -2.07
N ILE A 224 -21.76 16.93 -1.97
CA ILE A 224 -22.70 16.03 -2.62
C ILE A 224 -23.65 16.86 -3.46
N GLU A 225 -23.69 16.58 -4.75
CA GLU A 225 -24.74 17.03 -5.66
C GLU A 225 -25.87 16.00 -5.58
N LEU A 226 -27.01 16.37 -4.98
CA LEU A 226 -28.09 15.45 -4.62
C LEU A 226 -29.11 15.29 -5.74
N ASN A 227 -29.47 14.06 -6.06
CA ASN A 227 -30.55 13.79 -7.00
C ASN A 227 -31.92 13.96 -6.32
N LYS A 228 -32.92 14.37 -7.12
CA LYS A 228 -34.31 14.47 -6.65
C LYS A 228 -34.80 13.14 -6.08
N GLY A 229 -35.47 13.22 -4.94
CA GLY A 229 -36.01 12.04 -4.26
C GLY A 229 -35.09 11.47 -3.19
N TYR A 230 -33.96 12.12 -2.89
CA TYR A 230 -33.11 11.80 -1.74
C TYR A 230 -33.08 12.97 -0.76
N TYR A 231 -32.76 12.69 0.51
CA TYR A 231 -32.58 13.68 1.58
C TYR A 231 -31.76 13.08 2.73
N LEU A 232 -31.23 13.94 3.60
CA LEU A 232 -30.55 13.51 4.83
C LEU A 232 -31.50 13.45 6.02
N GLU A 233 -31.36 12.40 6.82
CA GLU A 233 -32.04 12.25 8.10
C GLU A 233 -31.02 12.05 9.22
N LYS A 234 -31.18 12.77 10.34
CA LYS A 234 -30.34 12.60 11.52
C LYS A 234 -30.90 11.48 12.40
N ASN A 235 -30.09 10.48 12.70
CA ASN A 235 -30.46 9.36 13.56
C ASN A 235 -30.31 9.71 15.06
N ASN A 236 -30.77 8.81 15.93
CA ASN A 236 -30.73 9.00 17.39
C ASN A 236 -29.31 9.06 17.98
N GLN A 237 -28.29 8.63 17.23
CA GLN A 237 -26.88 8.68 17.63
C GLN A 237 -26.20 9.98 17.18
N GLY A 238 -26.92 10.86 16.46
CA GLY A 238 -26.39 12.11 15.95
C GLY A 238 -25.70 12.00 14.58
N ASN A 239 -25.73 10.83 13.94
CA ASN A 239 -25.22 10.64 12.58
C ASN A 239 -26.29 10.97 11.54
N TYR A 240 -25.86 11.33 10.34
CA TYR A 240 -26.73 11.57 9.19
C TYR A 240 -26.76 10.33 8.30
N LEU A 241 -27.94 10.01 7.79
CA LEU A 241 -28.17 8.92 6.85
C LEU A 241 -28.78 9.48 5.57
N MET A 242 -28.29 9.00 4.43
CA MET A 242 -28.93 9.28 3.14
C MET A 242 -30.16 8.39 2.96
N THR A 243 -31.32 9.02 2.80
CA THR A 243 -32.62 8.33 2.67
C THR A 243 -33.32 8.70 1.38
N LYS A 244 -33.95 7.71 0.75
CA LYS A 244 -34.81 7.91 -0.42
C LYS A 244 -36.23 8.27 0.04
N LYS A 245 -36.80 9.35 -0.50
CA LYS A 245 -38.22 9.70 -0.34
C LYS A 245 -39.05 8.50 -0.80
N LYS A 246 -39.93 8.00 0.07
CA LYS A 246 -40.93 7.03 -0.36
C LYS A 246 -41.85 7.75 -1.35
N ASN A 247 -41.96 7.23 -2.56
CA ASN A 247 -42.99 7.68 -3.48
C ASN A 247 -44.36 7.37 -2.84
N GLU A 248 -45.15 8.40 -2.56
CA GLU A 248 -46.60 8.26 -2.37
C GLU A 248 -47.28 7.89 -3.70
#